data_AF-A0A951I1H3-F1
#
_entry.id   AF-A0A951I1H3-F1
#
_cell.length_a   1.000
_cell.length_b   1.000
_cell.length_c   1.000
_cell.angle_alpha   90.00
_cell.angle_beta   90.00
_cell.angle_gamma   90.00
#
_symmetry.space_group_name_H-M   'P 1'
#
loop_
_entity.id
_entity.type
_entity.pdbx_description
1 polymer ?
#
loop_
_entity_poly.entity_id
_entity_poly.type
_entity_poly.pdbx_seq_one_letter_code
_entity_poly.pdbx_strand_id
1 'polypeptide(L)' 'MSVPETTSAEAFWRYAGGKCLFESRGEAWRDIKAWITALPPVIETLHLPSVSEPFLAWTTSGEVDFQEREDSGP' A
#
# COMPACT_ATOMS: atom_id res chain seq x y z
N MET A 1 -12.67 -3.72 9.25
CA MET A 1 -11.59 -3.23 10.13
C MET A 1 -11.31 -1.80 9.75
N SER A 2 -11.16 -0.88 10.71
CA SER A 2 -10.70 0.47 10.40
C SER A 2 -9.25 0.42 9.92
N VAL A 3 -8.92 1.22 8.89
CA VAL A 3 -7.52 1.41 8.47
C VAL A 3 -6.84 2.28 9.54
N PRO A 4 -5.70 1.84 10.11
CA PRO A 4 -4.97 2.64 11.09
C PRO A 4 -4.26 3.81 10.41
N GLU A 5 -3.85 4.82 11.19
CA GLU A 5 -3.06 5.94 10.65
C GLU A 5 -1.67 5.51 10.18
N THR A 6 -1.04 4.56 10.89
CA THR A 6 0.30 4.07 10.56
C THR A 6 0.37 2.55 10.63
N THR A 7 1.31 1.96 9.88
CA THR A 7 1.61 0.53 9.95
C THR A 7 3.06 0.25 9.53
N SER A 8 3.50 -1.01 9.62
CA SER A 8 4.80 -1.43 9.07
C SER A 8 4.67 -1.79 7.60
N ALA A 9 5.76 -1.67 6.83
CA ALA A 9 5.79 -2.12 5.44
C ALA A 9 5.36 -3.59 5.26
N GLU A 10 5.57 -4.44 6.27
CA GLU A 10 5.14 -5.85 6.25
C GLU A 10 3.62 -6.04 6.32
N ALA A 11 2.91 -5.15 7.03
CA ALA A 11 1.46 -5.24 7.19
C ALA A 11 0.68 -4.37 6.20
N PHE A 12 1.35 -3.43 5.52
CA PHE A 12 0.74 -2.42 4.65
C PHE A 12 -0.26 -3.00 3.63
N TRP A 13 0.15 -4.05 2.89
CA TRP A 13 -0.68 -4.59 1.81
C TRP A 13 -2.05 -5.08 2.28
N ARG A 14 -2.18 -5.47 3.56
CA ARG A 14 -3.43 -5.94 4.14
C ARG A 14 -4.50 -4.85 4.18
N TYR A 15 -4.08 -3.58 4.11
CA TYR A 15 -4.95 -2.41 4.08
C TYR A 15 -5.18 -1.87 2.66
N ALA A 16 -4.42 -2.34 1.67
CA ALA A 16 -4.60 -1.94 0.28
C ALA A 16 -5.93 -2.44 -0.34
N GLY A 17 -6.63 -3.34 0.34
CA GLY A 17 -7.84 -3.96 -0.18
C GLY A 17 -7.55 -4.92 -1.34
N GLY A 18 -8.61 -5.53 -1.87
CA GLY A 18 -8.48 -6.51 -2.96
C GLY A 18 -7.77 -7.80 -2.56
N LYS A 19 -7.09 -8.41 -3.53
CA LYS A 19 -6.42 -9.72 -3.39
C LYS A 19 -4.91 -9.58 -3.56
N CYS A 20 -4.14 -10.06 -2.60
CA CYS A 20 -2.70 -10.25 -2.78
C CYS A 20 -2.44 -11.42 -3.73
N LEU A 21 -1.71 -11.14 -4.81
CA LEU A 21 -1.28 -12.12 -5.80
C LEU A 21 0.12 -12.64 -5.50
N PHE A 22 0.96 -11.79 -4.94
CA PHE A 22 2.33 -12.11 -4.56
C PHE A 22 2.76 -11.30 -3.34
N GLU A 23 3.47 -11.95 -2.43
CA GLU A 23 4.11 -11.34 -1.28
C GLU A 23 5.57 -11.81 -1.23
N SER A 24 6.49 -10.85 -1.18
CA SER A 24 7.92 -11.12 -1.05
C SER A 24 8.25 -11.81 0.27
N ARG A 25 9.40 -12.49 0.31
CA ARG A 25 9.97 -13.11 1.52
C ARG A 25 11.30 -12.44 1.79
N GLY A 26 11.57 -12.08 3.04
CA GLY A 26 12.79 -11.37 3.44
C GLY A 26 12.65 -10.79 4.84
N GLU A 27 13.75 -10.35 5.42
CA GLU A 27 13.76 -9.73 6.75
C GLU A 27 13.44 -8.24 6.66
N ALA A 28 12.71 -7.72 7.66
CA ALA A 28 12.52 -6.28 7.81
C ALA A 28 13.88 -5.57 7.88
N TRP A 29 13.97 -4.36 7.32
CA TRP A 29 15.17 -3.51 7.31
C TRP A 29 16.40 -4.04 6.55
N ARG A 30 16.34 -5.25 5.97
CA ARG A 30 17.43 -5.82 5.16
C ARG A 30 17.04 -6.03 3.71
N ASP A 31 15.80 -6.45 3.48
CA ASP A 31 15.27 -6.73 2.16
C ASP A 31 14.20 -5.70 1.77
N ILE A 32 14.05 -5.48 0.47
CA ILE A 32 12.94 -4.70 -0.06
C ILE A 32 11.66 -5.52 0.08
N LYS A 33 10.70 -4.99 0.83
CA LYS A 33 9.36 -5.56 0.93
C LYS A 33 8.57 -5.18 -0.32
N ALA A 34 8.16 -6.18 -1.08
CA ALA A 34 7.37 -6.02 -2.29
C ALA A 34 6.14 -6.93 -2.27
N TRP A 35 5.07 -6.49 -2.91
CA TRP A 35 3.86 -7.27 -3.13
C TRP A 35 3.23 -6.87 -4.46
N ILE A 36 2.38 -7.75 -4.98
CA ILE A 36 1.53 -7.49 -6.14
C ILE A 36 0.09 -7.71 -5.69
N THR A 37 -0.75 -6.69 -5.81
CA THR A 37 -2.17 -6.76 -5.45
C THR A 37 -3.06 -6.54 -6.67
N ALA A 38 -4.17 -7.27 -6.71
CA ALA A 38 -5.29 -7.00 -7.59
C ALA A 38 -6.36 -6.23 -6.81
N LEU A 39 -6.46 -4.93 -7.09
CA LEU A 39 -7.50 -4.07 -6.52
C LEU A 39 -8.85 -4.30 -7.22
N PRO A 40 -9.98 -4.04 -6.55
CA PRO A 40 -11.29 -3.96 -7.20
C PRO A 40 -11.29 -3.09 -8.46
N PRO A 41 -12.12 -3.41 -9.48
CA PRO A 41 -12.07 -2.74 -10.79
C PRO A 41 -12.37 -1.24 -10.77
N VAL A 42 -13.13 -0.78 -9.78
CA VAL A 42 -13.48 0.63 -9.59
C VAL A 42 -13.42 0.93 -8.10
N ILE A 43 -12.62 1.94 -7.72
CA ILE A 43 -12.49 2.46 -6.37
C ILE A 43 -12.40 3.97 -6.50
N GLU A 44 -13.25 4.72 -5.80
CA GLU A 44 -13.20 6.19 -5.83
C GLU A 44 -12.01 6.72 -5.03
N THR A 45 -11.82 6.25 -3.80
CA THR A 45 -10.68 6.62 -2.95
C THR A 45 -10.38 5.49 -1.98
N LEU A 46 -9.08 5.21 -1.79
CA LEU A 46 -8.59 4.22 -0.86
C LEU A 46 -7.61 4.90 0.10
N HIS A 47 -7.99 4.99 1.38
CA HIS A 47 -7.09 5.46 2.41
C HIS A 47 -6.14 4.35 2.82
N LEU A 48 -4.85 4.62 2.74
CA LEU A 48 -3.78 3.72 3.14
C LEU A 48 -3.11 4.25 4.41
N PRO A 49 -2.64 3.35 5.29
CA PRO A 49 -1.85 3.75 6.44
C PRO A 49 -0.51 4.33 5.98
N SER A 50 0.02 5.31 6.70
CA SER A 50 1.39 5.78 6.51
C SER A 50 2.39 4.67 6.92
N VAL A 51 3.53 4.61 6.22
CA VAL A 51 4.67 3.75 6.54
C VAL A 51 5.91 4.61 6.77
N SER A 52 6.80 4.15 7.65
CA SER A 52 8.05 4.88 7.94
C SER A 52 9.12 4.62 6.89
N GLU A 53 9.03 3.49 6.19
CA GLU A 53 9.93 3.11 5.12
C GLU A 53 9.56 3.80 3.79
N PRO A 54 10.53 4.10 2.90
CA PRO A 54 10.24 4.62 1.56
C PRO A 54 9.29 3.70 0.79
N PHE A 55 8.26 4.30 0.18
CA PHE A 55 7.22 3.59 -0.53
C PHE A 55 7.33 3.83 -2.04
N LEU A 56 7.38 2.75 -2.82
CA LEU A 56 7.31 2.81 -4.28
C LEU A 56 6.03 2.13 -4.76
N ALA A 57 5.20 2.87 -5.49
CA ALA A 57 4.00 2.34 -6.11
C ALA A 57 4.17 2.25 -7.62
N TRP A 58 3.71 1.15 -8.22
CA TRP A 58 3.70 0.99 -9.67
C TRP A 58 2.42 0.29 -10.12
N THR A 59 1.69 0.96 -11.02
CA THR A 59 0.49 0.43 -11.67
C THR A 59 0.87 -0.30 -12.95
N THR A 60 0.65 -1.62 -12.95
CA THR A 60 0.94 -2.49 -14.10
C THR A 60 -0.21 -2.56 -15.11
N SER A 61 -1.45 -2.30 -14.67
CA SER A 61 -2.65 -2.26 -15.49
C SER A 61 -3.69 -1.34 -14.86
N GLY A 62 -4.41 -0.59 -15.70
CA GLY A 62 -5.35 0.43 -15.26
C GLY A 62 -4.67 1.77 -14.96
N GLU A 63 -5.37 2.62 -14.22
CA GLU A 63 -4.92 3.96 -13.85
C GLU A 63 -5.28 4.20 -12.38
N VAL A 64 -4.38 4.86 -11.66
CA VAL A 64 -4.58 5.24 -10.27
C VAL A 64 -3.76 6.50 -10.00
N ASP A 65 -4.37 7.44 -9.29
CA ASP A 65 -3.70 8.63 -8.81
C ASP A 65 -3.20 8.37 -7.38
N PHE A 66 -1.92 8.66 -7.15
CA PHE A 66 -1.33 8.64 -5.82
C PHE A 66 -1.30 10.07 -5.27
N GLN A 67 -1.83 10.25 -4.06
CA GLN A 67 -1.80 11.51 -3.33
C GLN A 67 -1.08 11.26 -2.00
N GLU A 68 -0.03 12.02 -1.75
CA GLU A 68 0.64 12.03 -0.46
C GLU A 68 -0.06 13.04 0.47
N ARG A 69 -0.19 12.70 1.74
CA ARG A 69 -0.71 13.62 2.75
C ARG A 69 0.33 14.70 3.03
N GLU A 70 0.14 15.90 2.49
CA GLU A 70 0.86 17.10 2.93
C GLU A 70 0.13 17.74 4.12
N ASP A 71 0.88 18.10 5.17
CA ASP A 71 0.47 19.03 6.23
C ASP A 71 -0.95 18.83 6.80
N SER A 72 -1.27 17.62 7.25
CA SER A 72 -2.57 17.29 7.89
C SER A 72 -3.78 17.31 6.95
N GLY A 73 -3.58 17.45 5.63
CA GLY A 73 -4.59 17.24 4.60
C GLY A 73 -4.74 15.77 4.18
N PRO A 74 -5.87 15.40 3.54
CA PRO A 74 -6.16 14.03 3.12
C PRO A 74 -5.16 13.46 2.11
#